data_AF-A0A6G4ZXQ8-F1
#
_entry.id   AF-A0A6G4ZXQ8-F1
#
_cell.length_a   1.000
_cell.length_b   1.000
_cell.length_c   1.000
_cell.angle_alpha   90.00
_cell.angle_beta   90.00
_cell.angle_gamma   90.00
#
_symmetry.space_group_name_H-M   'P 1'
#
loop_
_entity.id
_entity.type
_entity.pdbx_description
1 polymer ?
#
loop_
_entity_poly.entity_id
_entity_poly.type
_entity_poly.pdbx_seq_one_letter_code
_entity_poly.pdbx_strand_id
1 'polypeptide(L)'
;RHHHKRKHVVVIVDCRIGYAAYDVHLATKKTVSLFKELGIPGPEPSFFSGNTAEILSKGSVKAFDEWTKKFGDIVGFYNGGTPVLIVKNTELLRKIQVKDFGNFASRGVVSVASRHHRIARTSLTNAPSERWKEMRSLMTPAFKPSSMKCMLSLVESCVDTFMKVVAAKKTEAASMEVRELFQKLSMDIIARSA
;
A
#
# COMPACT_ATOMS: atom_id res chain seq x y z
N ARG A 1 40.31 -37.97 -17.81
CA ARG A 1 39.80 -37.71 -16.43
C ARG A 1 38.99 -36.40 -16.27
N HIS A 2 39.26 -35.32 -17.03
CA HIS A 2 38.52 -34.04 -16.88
C HIS A 2 37.07 -34.04 -17.42
N HIS A 3 36.73 -34.82 -18.44
CA HIS A 3 35.36 -34.87 -18.97
C HIS A 3 34.33 -35.49 -18.02
N HIS A 4 34.71 -36.51 -17.23
CA HIS A 4 33.81 -37.13 -16.27
C HIS A 4 33.43 -36.16 -15.14
N LYS A 5 34.39 -35.37 -14.63
CA LYS A 5 34.13 -34.40 -13.57
C LYS A 5 33.16 -33.29 -14.02
N ARG A 6 33.23 -32.81 -15.27
CA ARG A 6 32.29 -31.80 -15.80
C ARG A 6 30.86 -32.34 -15.92
N LYS A 7 30.68 -33.60 -16.37
CA LYS A 7 29.34 -34.21 -16.47
C LYS A 7 28.66 -34.35 -15.11
N HIS A 8 29.39 -34.78 -14.07
CA HIS A 8 28.82 -34.87 -12.72
C HIS A 8 28.44 -33.51 -12.14
N VAL A 9 29.24 -32.45 -12.38
CA VAL A 9 28.91 -31.10 -11.91
C VAL A 9 27.65 -30.56 -12.58
N VAL A 10 27.48 -30.74 -13.89
CA VAL A 10 26.28 -30.31 -14.62
C VAL A 10 25.03 -31.02 -14.09
N VAL A 11 25.09 -32.36 -13.94
CA VAL A 11 23.96 -33.14 -13.42
C VAL A 11 23.58 -32.74 -11.99
N ILE A 12 24.56 -32.46 -11.12
CA ILE A 12 24.28 -32.01 -9.75
C ILE A 12 23.65 -30.61 -9.73
N VAL A 13 24.09 -29.70 -10.61
CA VAL A 13 23.49 -28.36 -10.75
C VAL A 13 22.05 -28.48 -11.26
N ASP A 14 21.79 -29.30 -12.27
CA ASP A 14 20.44 -29.51 -12.81
C ASP A 14 19.50 -30.16 -11.79
N CYS A 15 19.96 -31.15 -11.02
CA CYS A 15 19.18 -31.73 -9.93
C CYS A 15 18.85 -30.73 -8.83
N ARG A 16 19.80 -29.84 -8.46
CA ARG A 16 19.57 -28.80 -7.45
C ARG A 16 18.60 -27.74 -7.95
N ILE A 17 18.68 -27.35 -9.22
CA ILE A 17 17.71 -26.45 -9.85
C ILE A 17 16.33 -27.10 -9.88
N GLY A 18 16.24 -28.38 -10.25
CA GLY A 18 14.99 -29.13 -10.26
C GLY A 18 14.35 -29.24 -8.87
N TYR A 19 15.12 -29.56 -7.84
CA TYR A 19 14.64 -29.59 -6.45
C TYR A 19 14.18 -28.21 -5.96
N ALA A 20 14.98 -27.16 -6.20
CA ALA A 20 14.59 -25.80 -5.83
C ALA A 20 13.31 -25.35 -6.55
N ALA A 21 13.14 -25.69 -7.83
CA ALA A 21 11.92 -25.40 -8.58
C ALA A 21 10.71 -26.16 -8.04
N TYR A 22 10.88 -27.43 -7.62
CA TYR A 22 9.83 -28.23 -7.00
C TYR A 22 9.41 -27.69 -5.63
N ASP A 23 10.38 -27.30 -4.79
CA ASP A 23 10.11 -26.71 -3.48
C ASP A 23 9.40 -25.35 -3.62
N VAL A 24 9.84 -24.50 -4.55
CA VAL A 24 9.16 -23.25 -4.89
C VAL A 24 7.75 -23.53 -5.40
N HIS A 25 7.56 -24.55 -6.23
CA HIS A 25 6.24 -24.94 -6.72
C HIS A 25 5.30 -25.36 -5.59
N LEU A 26 5.76 -26.18 -4.64
CA LEU A 26 4.98 -26.62 -3.49
C LEU A 26 4.66 -25.45 -2.54
N ALA A 27 5.63 -24.59 -2.26
CA ALA A 27 5.45 -23.42 -1.42
C ALA A 27 4.41 -22.47 -2.04
N THR A 28 4.53 -22.16 -3.33
CA THR A 28 3.58 -21.32 -4.05
C THR A 28 2.19 -21.93 -4.07
N LYS A 29 2.06 -23.22 -4.41
CA LYS A 29 0.77 -23.92 -4.49
C LYS A 29 0.05 -23.93 -3.13
N LYS A 30 0.76 -24.18 -2.04
CA LYS A 30 0.21 -24.07 -0.67
C LYS A 30 -0.20 -22.64 -0.32
N THR A 31 0.55 -21.65 -0.78
CA THR A 31 0.28 -20.26 -0.42
C THR A 31 -0.94 -19.73 -1.17
N VAL A 32 -1.13 -20.11 -2.43
CA VAL A 32 -2.24 -19.62 -3.27
C VAL A 32 -3.55 -20.40 -3.14
N SER A 33 -3.58 -21.50 -2.38
CA SER A 33 -4.79 -22.30 -2.13
C SER A 33 -5.65 -21.79 -0.96
N LEU A 34 -5.11 -20.92 -0.09
CA LEU A 34 -5.76 -20.48 1.15
C LEU A 34 -7.21 -19.99 0.94
N PHE A 35 -7.44 -19.02 0.06
CA PHE A 35 -8.80 -18.50 -0.16
C PHE A 35 -9.74 -19.52 -0.77
N LYS A 36 -9.23 -20.43 -1.60
CA LYS A 36 -10.02 -21.53 -2.17
C LYS A 36 -10.45 -22.52 -1.08
N GLU A 37 -9.57 -22.84 -0.15
CA GLU A 37 -9.85 -23.71 1.01
C GLU A 37 -10.84 -23.06 1.99
N LEU A 38 -10.77 -21.74 2.17
CA LEU A 38 -11.69 -20.98 3.01
C LEU A 38 -13.03 -20.64 2.33
N GLY A 39 -13.21 -21.02 1.06
CA GLY A 39 -14.42 -20.69 0.29
C GLY A 39 -14.59 -19.19 0.01
N ILE A 40 -13.50 -18.42 0.04
CA ILE A 40 -13.51 -16.98 -0.24
C ILE A 40 -13.32 -16.76 -1.75
N PRO A 41 -14.25 -16.08 -2.43
CA PRO A 41 -14.16 -15.87 -3.87
C PRO A 41 -13.09 -14.83 -4.22
N GLY A 42 -12.55 -14.91 -5.44
CA GLY A 42 -11.59 -13.93 -5.93
C GLY A 42 -10.95 -14.28 -7.27
N PRO A 43 -10.11 -13.37 -7.81
CA PRO A 43 -9.40 -13.59 -9.06
C PRO A 43 -8.41 -14.74 -8.92
N GLU A 44 -8.32 -15.59 -9.94
CA GLU A 44 -7.39 -16.70 -9.94
C GLU A 44 -5.94 -16.18 -9.97
N PRO A 45 -5.08 -16.55 -9.01
CA PRO A 45 -3.72 -16.05 -8.94
C PRO A 45 -2.83 -16.70 -10.00
N SER A 46 -2.01 -15.88 -10.67
CA SER A 46 -0.89 -16.40 -11.46
C SER A 46 0.14 -17.06 -10.55
N PHE A 47 0.83 -18.07 -11.07
CA PHE A 47 1.79 -18.86 -10.31
C PHE A 47 2.94 -18.03 -9.71
N PHE A 48 3.56 -17.13 -10.48
CA PHE A 48 4.72 -16.38 -9.99
C PHE A 48 4.37 -15.05 -9.32
N SER A 49 3.31 -14.36 -9.77
CA SER A 49 3.01 -12.99 -9.33
C SER A 49 1.73 -12.84 -8.52
N GLY A 50 1.00 -13.94 -8.28
CA GLY A 50 -0.35 -13.86 -7.75
C GLY A 50 -1.21 -13.01 -8.69
N ASN A 51 -1.84 -11.97 -8.16
CA ASN A 51 -2.62 -11.00 -8.91
C ASN A 51 -1.89 -9.65 -9.10
N THR A 52 -0.62 -9.55 -8.70
CA THR A 52 0.14 -8.29 -8.73
C THR A 52 0.34 -7.75 -10.15
N ALA A 53 0.55 -8.61 -11.14
CA ALA A 53 0.71 -8.16 -12.54
C ALA A 53 -0.55 -7.45 -13.07
N GLU A 54 -1.74 -7.95 -12.74
CA GLU A 54 -3.00 -7.32 -13.12
C GLU A 54 -3.18 -5.96 -12.41
N ILE A 55 -2.84 -5.90 -11.12
CA ILE A 55 -2.87 -4.65 -10.33
C ILE A 55 -1.94 -3.59 -10.92
N LEU A 56 -0.72 -3.96 -11.32
CA LEU A 56 0.25 -3.05 -11.91
C LEU A 56 -0.17 -2.56 -13.30
N SER A 57 -0.74 -3.45 -14.11
CA SER A 57 -1.17 -3.14 -15.48
C SER A 57 -2.42 -2.25 -15.52
N LYS A 58 -3.45 -2.59 -14.74
CA LYS A 58 -4.74 -1.86 -14.74
C LYS A 58 -4.80 -0.70 -13.75
N GLY A 59 -3.91 -0.68 -12.76
CA GLY A 59 -4.03 0.14 -11.56
C GLY A 59 -4.92 -0.52 -10.51
N SER A 60 -4.56 -0.36 -9.23
CA SER A 60 -5.23 -1.00 -8.09
C SER A 60 -6.71 -0.63 -7.98
N VAL A 61 -7.06 0.64 -8.16
CA VAL A 61 -8.44 1.11 -8.05
C VAL A 61 -9.36 0.40 -9.04
N LYS A 62 -8.95 0.33 -10.31
CA LYS A 62 -9.74 -0.31 -11.36
C LYS A 62 -9.83 -1.83 -11.15
N ALA A 63 -8.71 -2.48 -10.83
CA ALA A 63 -8.70 -3.91 -10.55
C ALA A 63 -9.62 -4.28 -9.37
N PHE A 64 -9.56 -3.54 -8.27
CA PHE A 64 -10.38 -3.81 -7.08
C PHE A 64 -11.86 -3.54 -7.33
N ASP A 65 -12.21 -2.51 -8.09
CA ASP A 65 -13.60 -2.25 -8.50
C ASP A 65 -14.15 -3.38 -9.38
N GLU A 66 -13.40 -3.84 -10.38
CA GLU A 66 -13.79 -4.97 -11.23
C GLU A 66 -13.98 -6.26 -10.42
N TRP A 67 -13.06 -6.56 -9.49
CA TRP A 67 -13.15 -7.76 -8.68
C TRP A 67 -14.31 -7.72 -7.69
N THR A 68 -14.54 -6.59 -7.00
CA THR A 68 -15.67 -6.48 -6.07
C THR A 68 -17.01 -6.52 -6.78
N LYS A 69 -17.11 -6.00 -8.01
CA LYS A 69 -18.32 -6.17 -8.86
C LYS A 69 -18.55 -7.62 -9.27
N LYS A 70 -17.48 -8.39 -9.51
CA LYS A 70 -17.56 -9.78 -9.99
C LYS A 70 -17.75 -10.81 -8.88
N PHE A 71 -17.05 -10.64 -7.76
CA PHE A 71 -16.93 -11.62 -6.68
C PHE A 71 -17.68 -11.22 -5.40
N GLY A 72 -18.21 -10.00 -5.34
CA GLY A 72 -19.00 -9.49 -4.22
C GLY A 72 -18.18 -8.68 -3.21
N ASP A 73 -18.71 -8.58 -1.99
CA ASP A 73 -18.19 -7.67 -0.98
C ASP A 73 -16.97 -8.19 -0.20
N ILE A 74 -16.63 -9.46 -0.35
CA ILE A 74 -15.46 -10.09 0.26
C ILE A 74 -14.69 -10.79 -0.83
N VAL A 75 -13.48 -10.29 -1.12
CA VAL A 75 -12.65 -10.81 -2.22
C VAL A 75 -11.26 -11.14 -1.71
N GLY A 76 -10.83 -12.38 -1.90
CA GLY A 76 -9.47 -12.82 -1.61
C GLY A 76 -8.58 -12.73 -2.85
N PHE A 77 -7.40 -12.13 -2.72
CA PHE A 77 -6.40 -12.11 -3.79
C PHE A 77 -4.98 -12.21 -3.23
N TYR A 78 -4.00 -12.45 -4.09
CA TYR A 78 -2.61 -12.57 -3.68
C TYR A 78 -1.77 -11.42 -4.24
N ASN A 79 -1.11 -10.67 -3.37
CA ASN A 79 -0.09 -9.71 -3.76
C ASN A 79 1.29 -10.40 -3.69
N GLY A 80 1.79 -10.87 -4.83
CA GLY A 80 2.85 -11.86 -4.89
C GLY A 80 2.38 -13.13 -4.19
N GLY A 81 3.10 -13.55 -3.14
CA GLY A 81 2.69 -14.65 -2.26
C GLY A 81 1.92 -14.22 -1.02
N THR A 82 1.59 -12.93 -0.82
CA THR A 82 0.89 -12.50 0.39
C THR A 82 -0.63 -12.55 0.17
N PRO A 83 -1.40 -13.31 0.97
CA PRO A 83 -2.86 -13.28 0.90
C PRO A 83 -3.39 -11.93 1.40
N VAL A 84 -4.31 -11.34 0.65
CA VAL A 84 -4.95 -10.05 0.95
C VAL A 84 -6.45 -10.18 0.77
N LEU A 85 -7.20 -9.63 1.73
CA LEU A 85 -8.66 -9.61 1.71
C LEU A 85 -9.16 -8.19 1.43
N ILE A 86 -9.97 -8.03 0.39
CA ILE A 86 -10.78 -6.83 0.16
C ILE A 86 -12.10 -7.02 0.88
N VAL A 87 -12.47 -6.04 1.71
CA VAL A 87 -13.72 -6.05 2.47
C VAL A 87 -14.49 -4.77 2.15
N LYS A 88 -15.68 -4.92 1.56
CA LYS A 88 -16.62 -3.83 1.25
C LYS A 88 -17.85 -3.83 2.18
N ASN A 89 -18.08 -4.92 2.90
CA ASN A 89 -19.15 -5.03 3.89
C ASN A 89 -18.89 -4.09 5.09
N THR A 90 -19.83 -3.19 5.37
CA THR A 90 -19.70 -2.14 6.40
C THR A 90 -19.68 -2.67 7.83
N GLU A 91 -20.39 -3.76 8.11
CA GLU A 91 -20.39 -4.40 9.43
C GLU A 91 -19.04 -5.03 9.76
N LEU A 92 -18.46 -5.75 8.79
CA LEU A 92 -17.11 -6.30 8.90
C LEU A 92 -16.07 -5.19 8.99
N LEU A 93 -16.18 -4.13 8.19
CA LEU A 93 -15.28 -2.97 8.29
C LEU A 93 -15.35 -2.33 9.68
N ARG A 94 -16.54 -2.15 10.26
CA ARG A 94 -16.69 -1.64 11.63
C ARG A 94 -16.08 -2.60 12.65
N LYS A 95 -16.23 -3.91 12.46
CA LYS A 95 -15.61 -4.91 13.34
C LYS A 95 -14.08 -4.81 13.29
N ILE A 96 -13.49 -4.81 12.09
CA ILE A 96 -12.03 -4.77 11.89
C ILE A 96 -11.42 -3.42 12.33
N GLN A 97 -12.01 -2.30 11.92
CA GLN A 97 -11.41 -0.97 12.10
C GLN A 97 -11.74 -0.32 13.44
N VAL A 98 -12.79 -0.80 14.15
CA VAL A 98 -13.24 -0.20 15.42
C VAL A 98 -13.25 -1.21 16.56
N LYS A 99 -14.09 -2.26 16.47
CA LYS A 99 -14.30 -3.19 17.61
C LYS A 99 -13.05 -4.00 17.94
N ASP A 100 -12.44 -4.60 16.92
CA ASP A 100 -11.32 -5.52 17.05
C ASP A 100 -10.01 -4.88 16.55
N PHE A 101 -9.93 -3.54 16.54
CA PHE A 101 -8.79 -2.80 15.98
C PHE A 101 -7.44 -3.24 16.57
N GLY A 102 -7.41 -3.67 17.84
CA GLY A 102 -6.19 -4.19 18.47
C GLY A 102 -5.54 -5.34 17.71
N ASN A 103 -6.34 -6.19 17.05
CA ASN A 103 -5.86 -7.31 16.23
C ASN A 103 -5.37 -6.86 14.83
N PHE A 104 -5.80 -5.68 14.38
CA PHE A 104 -5.55 -5.14 13.04
C PHE A 104 -4.76 -3.81 13.06
N ALA A 105 -4.11 -3.49 14.19
CA ALA A 105 -3.44 -2.21 14.39
C ALA A 105 -2.23 -2.02 13.45
N SER A 106 -1.59 -3.12 13.03
CA SER A 106 -0.49 -3.09 12.08
C SER A 106 -1.02 -3.03 10.64
N ARG A 107 -0.62 -2.02 9.86
CA ARG A 107 -1.08 -1.79 8.48
C ARG A 107 -0.52 -2.76 7.43
N GLY A 108 0.18 -3.81 7.87
CA GLY A 108 0.84 -4.77 7.00
C GLY A 108 2.04 -4.16 6.26
N VAL A 109 2.61 -4.96 5.36
CA VAL A 109 3.76 -4.56 4.55
C VAL A 109 3.25 -4.21 3.15
N VAL A 110 3.19 -2.91 2.84
CA VAL A 110 2.72 -2.39 1.54
C VAL A 110 3.63 -2.86 0.38
N SER A 111 4.90 -3.09 0.65
CA SER A 111 5.83 -3.76 -0.26
C SER A 111 7.00 -4.38 0.51
N VAL A 112 7.61 -5.44 -0.03
CA VAL A 112 8.83 -6.02 0.54
C VAL A 112 9.93 -4.96 0.70
N ALA A 113 10.01 -4.00 -0.22
CA ALA A 113 10.92 -2.86 -0.12
C ALA A 113 10.65 -2.00 1.13
N SER A 114 9.38 -1.67 1.41
CA SER A 114 8.99 -0.91 2.61
C SER A 114 9.29 -1.67 3.91
N ARG A 115 9.27 -3.01 3.88
CA ARG A 115 9.60 -3.86 5.04
C ARG A 115 11.04 -3.70 5.51
N HIS A 116 11.96 -3.56 4.55
CA HIS A 116 13.40 -3.53 4.80
C HIS A 116 13.98 -2.11 4.79
N HIS A 117 13.21 -1.11 4.36
CA HIS A 117 13.66 0.26 4.30
C HIS A 117 13.69 0.92 5.70
N ARG A 118 14.89 1.29 6.16
CA ARG A 118 15.14 1.82 7.52
C ARG A 118 14.22 2.99 7.89
N ILE A 119 14.08 3.97 7.01
CA ILE A 119 13.25 5.17 7.25
C ILE A 119 11.75 4.85 7.14
N ALA A 120 11.38 3.90 6.28
CA ALA A 120 9.96 3.59 6.09
C ALA A 120 9.39 2.97 7.37
N ARG A 121 10.18 2.13 8.05
CA ARG A 121 9.83 1.48 9.33
C ARG A 121 9.67 2.45 10.50
N THR A 122 10.32 3.62 10.44
CA THR A 122 10.19 4.66 11.47
C THR A 122 9.02 5.61 11.23
N SER A 123 8.37 5.54 10.05
CA SER A 123 7.17 6.32 9.76
C SER A 123 5.98 5.84 10.60
N LEU A 124 5.14 6.78 11.06
CA LEU A 124 3.86 6.46 11.70
C LEU A 124 3.02 5.51 10.83
N THR A 125 3.06 5.66 9.51
CA THR A 125 2.22 4.88 8.59
C THR A 125 2.63 3.42 8.45
N ASN A 126 3.86 3.04 8.83
CA ASN A 126 4.33 1.65 8.75
C ASN A 126 4.84 1.12 10.10
N ALA A 127 4.68 1.89 11.18
CA ALA A 127 5.10 1.47 12.51
C ALA A 127 4.28 0.25 12.99
N PRO A 128 4.91 -0.74 13.64
CA PRO A 128 4.18 -1.83 14.30
C PRO A 128 3.23 -1.30 15.39
N SER A 129 2.18 -2.06 15.70
CA SER A 129 1.10 -1.70 16.65
C SER A 129 1.53 -0.85 17.85
N GLU A 130 2.44 -1.34 18.70
CA GLU A 130 2.84 -0.62 19.92
C GLU A 130 3.56 0.70 19.62
N ARG A 131 4.52 0.67 18.69
CA ARG A 131 5.23 1.89 18.28
C ARG A 131 4.29 2.91 17.63
N TRP A 132 3.32 2.43 16.87
CA TRP A 132 2.29 3.29 16.28
C TRP A 132 1.44 3.97 17.35
N LYS A 133 1.04 3.24 18.42
CA LYS A 133 0.27 3.81 19.54
C LYS A 133 1.05 4.93 20.23
N GLU A 134 2.33 4.70 20.53
CA GLU A 134 3.21 5.71 21.13
C GLU A 134 3.31 6.97 20.26
N MET A 135 3.69 6.80 18.99
CA MET A 135 3.85 7.92 18.06
C MET A 135 2.55 8.68 17.86
N ARG A 136 1.43 7.96 17.74
CA ARG A 136 0.10 8.58 17.60
C ARG A 136 -0.26 9.39 18.85
N SER A 137 0.02 8.88 20.04
CA SER A 137 -0.20 9.60 21.29
C SER A 137 0.56 10.93 21.32
N LEU A 138 1.83 10.91 20.88
CA LEU A 138 2.67 12.11 20.80
C LEU A 138 2.18 13.13 19.76
N MET A 139 1.65 12.66 18.62
CA MET A 139 1.21 13.55 17.53
C MET A 139 -0.22 14.07 17.70
N THR A 140 -1.10 13.33 18.39
CA THR A 140 -2.53 13.70 18.53
C THR A 140 -2.75 15.11 19.11
N PRO A 141 -1.97 15.60 20.08
CA PRO A 141 -2.10 16.98 20.58
C PRO A 141 -1.96 18.08 19.52
N ALA A 142 -1.14 17.86 18.48
CA ALA A 142 -0.95 18.83 17.39
C ALA A 142 -2.22 19.03 16.55
N PHE A 143 -3.12 18.04 16.53
CA PHE A 143 -4.36 18.06 15.75
C PHE A 143 -5.60 18.36 16.60
N LYS A 144 -5.43 18.84 17.84
CA LYS A 144 -6.56 19.31 18.67
C LYS A 144 -7.16 20.59 18.05
N PRO A 145 -8.47 20.85 18.23
CA PRO A 145 -9.09 22.06 17.71
C PRO A 145 -8.41 23.36 18.13
N SER A 146 -7.87 23.45 19.35
CA SER A 146 -7.11 24.60 19.83
C SER A 146 -5.81 24.81 19.04
N SER A 147 -5.06 23.73 18.80
CA SER A 147 -3.81 23.75 18.04
C SER A 147 -4.07 24.09 16.57
N MET A 148 -5.13 23.53 15.98
CA MET A 148 -5.56 23.86 14.61
C MET A 148 -5.96 25.32 14.46
N LYS A 149 -6.63 25.90 15.45
CA LYS A 149 -6.94 27.34 15.46
C LYS A 149 -5.68 28.20 15.46
N CYS A 150 -4.62 27.79 16.17
CA CYS A 150 -3.35 28.53 16.16
C CYS A 150 -2.66 28.50 14.78
N MET A 151 -2.83 27.43 14.00
CA MET A 151 -2.28 27.33 12.64
C MET A 151 -3.10 28.09 11.60
N LEU A 152 -4.37 28.42 11.89
CA LEU A 152 -5.30 28.98 10.91
C LEU A 152 -4.80 30.30 10.31
N SER A 153 -4.21 31.19 11.12
CA SER A 153 -3.68 32.46 10.62
C SER A 153 -2.55 32.29 9.61
N LEU A 154 -1.72 31.25 9.77
CA LEU A 154 -0.68 30.90 8.80
C LEU A 154 -1.29 30.37 7.51
N VAL A 155 -2.32 29.51 7.62
CA VAL A 155 -3.06 28.99 6.46
C VAL A 155 -3.71 30.13 5.68
N GLU A 156 -4.36 31.08 6.36
CA GLU A 156 -4.96 32.27 5.74
C GLU A 156 -3.92 33.07 4.97
N SER A 157 -2.75 33.32 5.55
CA SER A 157 -1.64 34.01 4.87
C SER A 157 -1.14 33.27 3.61
N CYS A 158 -1.06 31.93 3.67
CA CYS A 158 -0.72 31.12 2.50
C CYS A 158 -1.80 31.24 1.41
N VAL A 159 -3.08 31.22 1.80
CA VAL A 159 -4.22 31.38 0.87
C VAL A 159 -4.21 32.77 0.24
N ASP A 160 -3.95 33.84 1.00
CA ASP A 160 -3.84 35.19 0.46
C ASP A 160 -2.75 35.30 -0.60
N THR A 161 -1.59 34.68 -0.33
CA THR A 161 -0.48 34.60 -1.28
C THR A 161 -0.89 33.83 -2.54
N PHE A 162 -1.55 32.69 -2.37
CA PHE A 162 -2.07 31.88 -3.46
C PHE A 162 -3.07 32.67 -4.32
N MET A 163 -3.99 33.42 -3.71
CA MET A 163 -4.98 34.24 -4.43
C MET A 163 -4.31 35.33 -5.26
N LYS A 164 -3.23 35.96 -4.76
CA LYS A 164 -2.44 36.92 -5.54
C LYS A 164 -1.79 36.27 -6.77
N VAL A 165 -1.22 35.06 -6.60
CA VAL A 165 -0.62 34.31 -7.72
C VAL A 165 -1.68 33.91 -8.75
N VAL A 166 -2.86 33.47 -8.32
CA VAL A 166 -3.98 33.14 -9.20
C VAL A 166 -4.46 34.37 -9.96
N ALA A 167 -4.63 35.51 -9.29
CA ALA A 167 -5.04 36.76 -9.91
C ALA A 167 -4.05 37.24 -10.98
N ALA A 168 -2.75 37.15 -10.70
CA ALA A 168 -1.69 37.52 -11.65
C ALA A 168 -1.64 36.60 -12.89
N LYS A 169 -2.09 35.35 -12.79
CA LYS A 169 -2.17 34.41 -13.92
C LYS A 169 -3.46 34.54 -14.74
N LYS A 170 -4.48 35.21 -14.23
CA LYS A 170 -5.80 35.33 -14.88
C LYS A 170 -5.76 36.16 -16.18
N THR A 171 -4.68 36.89 -16.43
CA THR A 171 -4.55 37.81 -17.58
C THR A 171 -4.18 37.14 -18.90
N GLU A 172 -3.81 35.85 -18.95
CA GLU A 172 -3.18 35.28 -20.17
C GLU A 172 -3.81 34.00 -20.78
N ALA A 173 -4.82 33.34 -20.17
CA ALA A 173 -5.39 32.12 -20.77
C ALA A 173 -6.85 31.82 -20.37
N ALA A 174 -7.60 31.18 -21.28
CA ALA A 174 -8.97 30.68 -21.06
C ALA A 174 -9.05 29.47 -20.13
N SER A 175 -7.91 28.82 -19.84
CA SER A 175 -7.79 27.68 -18.94
C SER A 175 -6.50 27.77 -18.13
N MET A 176 -6.51 27.27 -16.89
CA MET A 176 -5.35 27.30 -16.01
C MET A 176 -5.03 25.92 -15.46
N GLU A 177 -3.74 25.57 -15.40
CA GLU A 177 -3.26 24.38 -14.70
C GLU A 177 -3.29 24.65 -13.20
N VAL A 178 -4.23 24.02 -12.49
CA VAL A 178 -4.45 24.24 -11.06
C VAL A 178 -3.60 23.33 -10.17
N ARG A 179 -3.14 22.19 -10.69
CA ARG A 179 -2.45 21.17 -9.89
C ARG A 179 -1.12 21.70 -9.36
N GLU A 180 -0.34 22.39 -10.19
CA GLU A 180 0.91 23.02 -9.75
C GLU A 180 0.65 24.12 -8.70
N LEU A 181 -0.43 24.87 -8.86
CA LEU A 181 -0.81 25.93 -7.91
C LEU A 181 -1.20 25.35 -6.54
N PHE A 182 -2.05 24.32 -6.52
CA PHE A 182 -2.44 23.64 -5.30
C PHE A 182 -1.29 22.86 -4.67
N GLN A 183 -0.34 22.34 -5.47
CA GLN A 183 0.87 21.72 -4.95
C GLN A 183 1.73 22.73 -4.19
N LYS A 184 1.92 23.93 -4.75
CA LYS A 184 2.64 25.03 -4.08
C LYS A 184 1.94 25.49 -2.81
N LEU A 185 0.62 25.70 -2.87
CA LEU A 185 -0.18 26.07 -1.69
C LEU A 185 -0.07 25.02 -0.58
N SER A 186 -0.25 23.75 -0.94
CA SER A 186 -0.17 22.64 0.02
C SER A 186 1.21 22.57 0.68
N MET A 187 2.27 22.80 -0.10
CA MET A 187 3.62 22.80 0.44
C MET A 187 3.89 23.99 1.38
N ASP A 188 3.42 25.18 1.02
CA ASP A 188 3.56 26.38 1.86
C ASP A 188 2.80 26.23 3.18
N ILE A 189 1.56 25.71 3.14
CA ILE A 189 0.79 25.40 4.35
C ILE A 189 1.55 24.41 5.23
N ILE A 190 2.00 23.27 4.69
CA ILE A 190 2.71 22.26 5.47
C ILE A 190 3.99 22.84 6.06
N ALA A 191 4.81 23.54 5.27
CA ALA A 191 6.10 24.06 5.72
C ALA A 191 5.99 25.14 6.81
N ARG A 192 4.90 25.92 6.82
CA ARG A 192 4.69 26.95 7.85
C ARG A 192 4.00 26.44 9.11
N SER A 193 3.18 25.40 8.99
CA SER A 193 2.33 24.91 10.09
C SER A 193 2.85 23.63 10.79
N ALA A 194 3.71 22.85 10.14
CA ALA A 194 4.36 21.67 10.70
C ALA A 194 5.55 22.04 11.60
#